data_AF-A0A8K1D8G4-F1
#
_entry.id   AF-A0A8K1D8G4-F1
#
_cell.length_a   1.000
_cell.length_b   1.000
_cell.length_c   1.000
_cell.angle_alpha   90.00
_cell.angle_beta   90.00
_cell.angle_gamma   90.00
#
_symmetry.space_group_name_H-M   'P 1'
#
loop_
_entity.id
_entity.type
_entity.pdbx_description
1 polymer ?
#
loop_
_entity_poly.entity_id
_entity_poly.type
_entity_poly.pdbx_seq_one_letter_code
_entity_poly.pdbx_strand_id
1 'polypeptide(L)' 'MRGGTNEVLHRLPVPNLKDELHSAGWAPACGCSDSGAAAKRTKLVLPGLISSRIYVVDVGGSPCRPPRICK' A
#
# COMPACT_ATOMS: atom_id res chain seq x y z
N MET A 1 25.88 9.65 3.43
CA MET A 1 24.44 9.45 3.76
C MET A 1 24.37 8.27 4.72
N ARG A 2 24.03 8.50 5.99
CA ARG A 2 23.86 7.41 6.96
C ARG A 2 22.40 6.96 6.86
N GLY A 3 22.16 5.77 6.34
CA GLY A 3 20.90 5.06 6.53
C GLY A 3 21.25 3.75 7.23
N GLY A 4 20.94 3.64 8.52
CA GLY A 4 21.06 2.37 9.23
C GLY A 4 20.08 1.36 8.65
N THR A 5 20.41 0.07 8.69
CA THR A 5 19.59 -1.01 8.13
C THR A 5 18.26 -1.25 8.87
N ASN A 6 17.97 -0.49 9.94
CA ASN A 6 16.81 -0.67 10.84
C ASN A 6 16.07 0.65 11.13
N GLU A 7 15.93 1.52 10.13
CA GLU A 7 15.20 2.78 10.27
C GLU A 7 13.84 2.75 9.57
N VAL A 8 12.82 3.32 10.22
CA VAL A 8 11.51 3.52 9.61
C VAL A 8 11.58 4.75 8.70
N LEU A 9 11.61 4.54 7.38
CA LEU A 9 11.71 5.62 6.40
C LEU A 9 10.44 6.48 6.32
N HIS A 10 9.27 5.82 6.34
CA HIS A 10 7.97 6.49 6.22
C HIS A 10 6.89 5.78 7.06
N ARG A 11 5.89 6.55 7.48
CA ARG A 11 4.66 6.06 8.13
C ARG A 11 3.45 6.60 7.39
N LEU A 12 2.38 5.82 7.31
CA LEU A 12 1.12 6.21 6.69
C LEU A 12 0.01 6.27 7.75
N PRO A 13 -0.44 7.45 8.18
CA PRO A 13 -1.59 7.56 9.07
C PRO A 13 -2.85 7.05 8.38
N VAL A 14 -3.57 6.14 9.03
CA VAL A 14 -4.88 5.68 8.57
C VAL A 14 -5.97 6.61 9.14
N PRO A 15 -6.97 7.00 8.34
CA PRO A 15 -7.88 8.08 8.72
C PRO A 15 -8.93 7.66 9.76
N ASN A 16 -9.28 6.37 9.83
CA ASN A 16 -10.33 5.88 10.73
C ASN A 16 -9.72 5.14 11.92
N LEU A 17 -10.18 5.49 13.13
CA LEU A 17 -9.82 4.80 14.36
C LEU A 17 -10.53 3.44 14.43
N LYS A 18 -9.90 2.46 15.09
CA LYS A 18 -10.39 1.08 15.28
C LYS A 18 -10.45 0.22 14.02
N ASP A 19 -9.79 0.66 12.94
CA ASP A 19 -9.53 -0.21 11.81
C ASP A 19 -8.40 -1.18 12.14
N GLU A 20 -8.73 -2.46 12.24
CA GLU A 20 -7.74 -3.53 12.37
C GLU A 20 -7.25 -3.94 10.98
N LEU A 21 -6.13 -3.36 10.55
CA LEU A 21 -5.44 -3.79 9.34
C LEU A 21 -4.60 -5.03 9.65
N HIS A 22 -5.06 -6.18 9.15
CA HIS A 22 -4.40 -7.46 9.43
C HIS A 22 -3.69 -8.05 8.19
N SER A 23 -4.13 -7.71 6.99
CA SER A 23 -3.61 -8.29 5.74
C SER A 23 -3.39 -7.21 4.69
N ALA A 24 -2.49 -7.47 3.75
CA ALA A 24 -2.18 -6.58 2.63
C ALA A 24 -1.96 -7.38 1.35
N GLY A 25 -2.46 -6.89 0.22
CA GLY A 25 -2.28 -7.51 -1.09
C GLY A 25 -1.81 -6.52 -2.15
N TRP A 26 -1.13 -6.99 -3.19
CA TRP A 26 -0.70 -6.15 -4.31
C TRP A 26 -1.77 -6.11 -5.41
N ALA A 27 -2.02 -4.91 -5.93
CA ALA A 27 -2.80 -4.67 -7.14
C ALA A 27 -1.91 -4.05 -8.25
N PRO A 28 -1.99 -4.54 -9.50
CA PRO A 28 -2.73 -5.74 -9.92
C PRO A 28 -2.12 -7.03 -9.32
N ALA A 29 -2.98 -8.02 -9.08
CA ALA A 29 -2.56 -9.33 -8.61
C ALA A 29 -1.83 -10.11 -9.73
N CYS A 30 -0.93 -11.02 -9.35
CA CYS A 30 -0.26 -11.90 -10.29
C CYS A 30 -1.32 -12.77 -11.01
N GLY A 31 -1.40 -12.70 -12.34
CA GLY A 31 -2.38 -13.46 -13.13
C GLY A 31 -3.53 -12.63 -13.72
N CYS A 32 -3.58 -11.32 -13.50
CA CYS A 32 -4.53 -10.43 -14.18
C CYS A 32 -4.07 -10.17 -15.63
N SER A 33 -4.28 -11.16 -16.51
CA SER A 33 -3.91 -11.15 -17.93
C SER A 33 -4.52 -9.97 -18.70
N ASP A 34 -5.71 -9.53 -18.27
CA ASP A 34 -6.48 -8.45 -18.89
C ASP A 34 -6.00 -7.05 -18.50
N SER A 35 -5.09 -6.93 -17.53
CA SER A 35 -4.55 -5.63 -17.11
C SER A 35 -3.52 -5.05 -18.10
N GLY A 36 -3.20 -5.80 -19.17
CA GLY A 36 -2.24 -5.39 -20.19
C GLY A 36 -0.79 -5.41 -19.69
N ALA A 37 0.17 -5.44 -20.61
CA ALA A 37 1.61 -5.49 -20.30
C ALA A 37 2.14 -4.29 -19.49
N ALA A 38 1.31 -3.27 -19.23
CA ALA A 38 1.67 -2.04 -18.56
C ALA A 38 1.21 -1.95 -17.09
N ALA A 39 0.51 -2.95 -16.56
CA ALA A 39 -0.04 -2.87 -15.22
C ALA A 39 1.06 -3.03 -14.15
N LYS A 40 1.47 -1.90 -13.56
CA LYS A 40 2.53 -1.86 -12.55
C LYS A 40 1.95 -2.15 -11.16
N ARG A 41 2.66 -2.97 -10.38
CA ARG A 41 2.36 -3.29 -8.97
C ARG A 41 2.73 -2.12 -8.06
N THR A 42 2.01 -1.01 -8.19
CA THR A 42 2.22 0.20 -7.40
C THR A 42 1.15 0.40 -6.33
N LYS A 43 0.10 -0.41 -6.32
CA LYS A 43 -1.00 -0.29 -5.37
C LYS A 43 -0.98 -1.44 -4.38
N LEU A 44 -1.07 -1.11 -3.09
CA LEU A 44 -1.27 -2.05 -1.99
C LEU A 44 -2.72 -1.92 -1.52
N VAL A 45 -3.45 -3.02 -1.45
CA VAL A 45 -4.82 -3.09 -0.95
C VAL A 45 -4.78 -3.61 0.49
N LEU A 46 -5.35 -2.85 1.41
CA LEU A 46 -5.38 -3.10 2.85
C LEU A 46 -6.84 -3.18 3.32
N PRO A 47 -7.41 -4.39 3.50
CA PRO A 47 -8.70 -4.56 4.13
C PRO A 47 -8.63 -4.32 5.65
N GLY A 48 -9.61 -3.56 6.17
CA GLY A 48 -9.90 -3.47 7.60
C GLY A 48 -10.78 -4.63 8.04
N LEU A 49 -10.21 -5.53 8.85
CA LEU A 49 -10.85 -6.77 9.27
C LEU A 49 -12.18 -6.53 10.00
N ILE A 50 -12.19 -5.56 10.92
CA ILE A 50 -13.37 -5.25 11.74
C ILE A 50 -14.34 -4.29 11.02
N SER A 51 -13.82 -3.33 10.27
CA SER A 51 -14.64 -2.23 9.73
C SER A 51 -15.14 -2.44 8.30
N SER A 52 -14.70 -3.51 7.63
CA SER A 52 -14.99 -3.78 6.21
C SER A 52 -14.50 -2.70 5.24
N ARG A 53 -13.75 -1.69 5.71
CA ARG A 53 -13.17 -0.64 4.85
C ARG A 53 -12.02 -1.21 4.04
N ILE A 54 -11.86 -0.74 2.81
CA ILE A 54 -10.75 -1.12 1.95
C ILE A 54 -9.92 0.13 1.66
N TYR A 55 -8.65 0.11 2.04
CA TYR A 55 -7.70 1.15 1.70
C TYR A 55 -6.85 0.72 0.52
N VAL A 56 -6.78 1.57 -0.50
CA VAL A 56 -5.84 1.40 -1.60
C VAL A 56 -4.70 2.38 -1.41
N VAL A 57 -3.49 1.90 -1.21
CA VAL A 57 -2.29 2.71 -0.97
C VAL A 57 -1.44 2.72 -2.23
N ASP A 58 -1.17 3.92 -2.76
CA ASP A 58 -0.19 4.12 -3.82
C ASP A 58 1.21 4.20 -3.21
N VAL A 59 2.03 3.23 -3.56
CA VAL A 59 3.46 3.14 -3.25
C VAL A 59 4.31 3.29 -4.52
N GLY A 60 3.70 3.68 -5.65
CA GLY A 60 4.43 3.96 -6.88
C GLY A 60 5.40 5.14 -6.70
N GLY A 61 6.62 5.00 -7.24
CA GLY A 61 7.64 6.05 -7.22
C GLY A 61 8.98 5.58 -6.66
N SER A 62 9.81 6.53 -6.23
CA SER A 62 11.09 6.23 -5.60
C SER A 62 10.90 5.76 -4.15
N PRO A 63 11.84 4.97 -3.59
CA PRO A 63 11.78 4.49 -2.20
C PRO A 63 11.74 5.62 -1.14
N CYS A 64 12.18 6.83 -1.51
CA CYS A 64 12.19 8.00 -0.64
C CYS A 64 10.88 8.80 -0.67
N ARG A 65 9.87 8.36 -1.44
CA ARG A 65 8.57 9.02 -1.47
C ARG A 65 7.65 8.41 -0.42
N PRO A 66 6.97 9.22 0.41
CA PRO A 66 5.96 8.73 1.33
C PRO A 66 4.81 8.03 0.58
N PRO A 67 4.29 6.90 1.11
CA PRO A 67 3.10 6.25 0.58
C PRO A 67 1.86 7.12 0.78
N ARG A 68 0.83 6.95 -0.05
CA ARG A 68 -0.42 7.74 0.03
C ARG A 68 -1.64 6.86 -0.14
N ILE A 69 -2.68 7.10 0.65
CA ILE A 69 -4.00 6.48 0.43
C ILE A 69 -4.62 7.13 -0.81
N CYS A 70 -5.06 6.31 -1.75
CA CYS A 70 -5.85 6.73 -2.90
C CYS A 70 -7.23 7.14 -2.40
N LYS A 71 -7.69 8.33 -2.80
CA LYS A 71 -9.06 8.79 -2.53
C LYS A 71 -10.03 8.19 -3.55
#